data_AF-A0AAW0AFV5-F1
#
_entry.id   AF-A0AAW0AFV5-F1
#
_cell.length_a   1.000
_cell.length_b   1.000
_cell.length_c   1.000
_cell.angle_alpha   90.00
_cell.angle_beta   90.00
_cell.angle_gamma   90.00
#
_symmetry.space_group_name_H-M   'P 1'
#
loop_
_entity.id
_entity.type
_entity.pdbx_description
1 polymer ?
#
loop_
_entity_poly.entity_id
_entity_poly.type
_entity_poly.pdbx_seq_one_letter_code
_entity_poly.pdbx_strand_id
1 'polypeptide(L)'
;MLRLLEYLVLSTVFLSSWHGVVANPISTDQSPPQRPFQFSESGSDMILTDTVDAAIDSILKDFKTPGGVGVAVVRKTPDAGWNVEAKGYGFAKLDGTKITEETLFGIGSNSKLFDILATGLLISNKSLSPGISWKTKIASIVPEWQLMDPIASAETTILDAMSHRTGLPRHDLILPAETVSDEIHRLRYLKPSTGFREHWQYNNHMYTVLSYLPPVLTGIPFETYVTDFILRPLGMSSSTCAEKIPSLTEFPKS
;
A
#
# COMPACT_ATOMS: atom_id res chain seq x y z
N MET A 1 -12.81 -8.45 14.03
CA MET A 1 -11.58 -7.70 14.34
C MET A 1 -11.03 -7.19 13.00
N LEU A 2 -11.00 -5.86 12.83
CA LEU A 2 -10.52 -5.04 11.71
C LEU A 2 -11.06 -5.31 10.28
N ARG A 3 -11.86 -4.36 9.76
CA ARG A 3 -11.95 -4.01 8.33
C ARG A 3 -11.97 -2.48 8.21
N LEU A 4 -10.89 -1.93 7.71
CA LEU A 4 -10.70 -0.51 7.38
C LEU A 4 -9.63 -0.55 6.31
N LEU A 5 -10.00 -0.41 5.03
CA LEU A 5 -9.17 -0.08 3.86
C LEU A 5 -10.02 -0.26 2.61
N GLU A 6 -10.58 0.84 2.14
CA GLU A 6 -11.23 0.93 0.84
C GLU A 6 -10.36 1.84 -0.03
N TYR A 7 -10.06 1.32 -1.23
CA TYR A 7 -9.26 1.90 -2.32
C TYR A 7 -7.75 1.96 -2.10
N LEU A 8 -7.03 1.19 -2.91
CA LEU A 8 -5.58 1.08 -2.82
C LEU A 8 -4.92 0.84 -4.18
N VAL A 9 -4.13 1.82 -4.64
CA VAL A 9 -3.06 1.56 -5.62
C VAL A 9 -1.79 1.29 -4.82
N LEU A 10 -1.40 0.01 -4.77
CA LEU A 10 -0.16 -0.43 -4.16
C LEU A 10 1.01 0.01 -5.04
N SER A 11 1.50 1.23 -4.85
CA SER A 11 2.85 1.57 -5.29
C SER A 11 3.80 0.92 -4.29
N THR A 12 4.40 -0.21 -4.68
CA THR A 12 5.75 -0.56 -4.22
C THR A 12 6.65 0.62 -4.54
N VAL A 13 7.59 0.92 -3.64
CA VAL A 13 8.49 2.06 -3.76
C VAL A 13 9.41 1.82 -4.96
N PHE A 14 8.98 2.23 -6.14
CA PHE A 14 9.87 2.53 -7.25
C PHE A 14 10.11 4.04 -7.22
N LEU A 15 11.18 4.44 -6.54
CA LEU A 15 11.78 5.75 -6.71
C LEU A 15 12.50 5.80 -8.06
N SER A 16 11.73 5.81 -9.14
CA SER A 16 12.20 6.36 -10.41
C SER A 16 11.09 7.24 -10.99
N SER A 17 11.39 8.55 -11.00
CA SER A 17 10.57 9.64 -11.55
C SER A 17 9.16 9.78 -10.99
N TRP A 18 9.04 10.60 -9.95
CA TRP A 18 7.82 11.37 -9.66
C TRP A 18 7.62 12.42 -10.76
N HIS A 19 7.30 11.97 -11.98
CA HIS A 19 6.86 12.80 -13.09
C HIS A 19 5.58 12.18 -13.67
N GLY A 20 4.43 12.66 -13.18
CA GLY A 20 3.15 12.50 -13.87
C GLY A 20 2.48 11.13 -13.75
N VAL A 21 1.94 10.79 -12.57
CA VAL A 21 0.81 9.85 -12.52
C VAL A 21 -0.45 10.65 -12.80
N VAL A 22 -0.94 10.56 -14.03
CA VAL A 22 -2.25 11.06 -14.43
C VAL A 22 -3.29 10.05 -13.93
N ALA A 23 -4.25 10.50 -13.13
CA ALA A 23 -5.39 9.68 -12.75
C ALA A 23 -6.19 9.33 -14.02
N ASN A 24 -6.27 8.05 -14.38
CA ASN A 24 -7.07 7.59 -15.51
C ASN A 24 -8.49 7.28 -15.03
N PRO A 25 -9.55 7.78 -15.71
CA PRO A 25 -10.91 7.40 -15.42
C PRO A 25 -11.21 6.06 -16.07
N ILE A 26 -12.04 5.30 -15.39
CA ILE A 26 -12.57 4.04 -15.85
C ILE A 26 -13.67 4.28 -16.89
N SER A 27 -13.69 3.44 -17.93
CA SER A 27 -14.70 3.35 -18.98
C SER A 27 -16.08 2.95 -18.43
N THR A 28 -17.14 3.43 -19.09
CA THR A 28 -18.57 3.27 -18.77
C THR A 28 -19.13 1.83 -18.94
N ASP A 29 -18.41 0.76 -18.56
CA ASP A 29 -18.96 -0.61 -18.59
C ASP A 29 -19.86 -0.86 -17.37
N GLN A 30 -21.08 -1.33 -17.61
CA GLN A 30 -22.19 -1.43 -16.66
C GLN A 30 -22.10 -2.63 -15.69
N SER A 31 -20.91 -2.96 -15.20
CA SER A 31 -20.80 -3.82 -14.02
C SER A 31 -20.82 -2.91 -12.80
N PRO A 32 -21.83 -3.00 -11.89
CA PRO A 32 -21.89 -2.09 -10.77
C PRO A 32 -20.58 -2.19 -9.96
N PRO A 33 -19.99 -1.06 -9.54
CA PRO A 33 -18.83 -1.05 -8.67
C PRO A 33 -19.14 -1.83 -7.39
N GLN A 34 -18.08 -2.34 -6.76
CA GLN A 34 -18.20 -3.01 -5.46
C GLN A 34 -18.89 -2.09 -4.46
N ARG A 35 -20.12 -2.46 -4.08
CA ARG A 35 -20.82 -1.99 -2.88
C ARG A 35 -20.78 -3.12 -1.84
N PRO A 36 -19.63 -3.40 -1.18
CA PRO A 36 -19.55 -4.45 -0.17
C PRO A 36 -20.46 -4.14 1.04
N PHE A 37 -20.83 -2.86 1.19
CA PHE A 37 -21.87 -2.38 2.08
C PHE A 37 -22.97 -1.70 1.26
N GLN A 38 -24.23 -1.94 1.62
CA GLN A 38 -25.32 -1.09 1.17
C GLN A 38 -25.11 0.28 1.82
N PHE A 39 -24.75 1.28 1.02
CA PHE A 39 -24.69 2.66 1.47
C PHE A 39 -26.11 3.09 1.86
N SER A 40 -26.27 3.60 3.08
CA SER A 40 -27.50 4.28 3.47
C SER A 40 -27.51 5.64 2.79
N GLU A 41 -28.23 5.77 1.68
CA GLU A 41 -28.33 7.04 0.94
C GLU A 41 -29.15 8.12 1.68
N SER A 42 -29.80 7.80 2.80
CA SER A 42 -30.57 8.78 3.56
C SER A 42 -30.80 8.35 5.01
N GLY A 43 -30.04 8.93 5.94
CA GLY A 43 -30.30 8.91 7.37
C GLY A 43 -29.98 10.28 7.96
N SER A 44 -30.70 10.72 8.99
CA SER A 44 -30.51 12.00 9.68
C SER A 44 -29.19 12.11 10.48
N ASP A 45 -28.25 11.19 10.27
CA ASP A 45 -27.02 11.00 11.05
C ASP A 45 -25.80 10.81 10.13
N MET A 46 -25.77 11.45 8.96
CA MET A 46 -24.57 11.44 8.11
C MET A 46 -23.45 12.25 8.75
N ILE A 47 -22.20 11.80 8.61
CA ILE A 47 -21.00 12.56 9.02
C ILE A 47 -20.56 13.50 7.91
N LEU A 48 -20.59 13.05 6.65
CA LEU A 48 -20.30 13.86 5.47
C LEU A 48 -21.49 14.77 5.13
N THR A 49 -21.71 15.75 6.00
CA THR A 49 -22.76 16.78 5.87
C THR A 49 -22.27 17.98 5.05
N ASP A 50 -23.19 18.85 4.62
CA ASP A 50 -22.87 20.11 3.94
C ASP A 50 -21.85 20.98 4.71
N THR A 51 -21.85 20.92 6.05
CA THR A 51 -20.88 21.64 6.87
C THR A 51 -19.48 21.04 6.75
N VAL A 52 -19.37 19.71 6.72
CA VAL A 52 -18.10 19.00 6.50
C VAL A 52 -17.62 19.20 5.07
N ASP A 53 -18.53 19.15 4.10
CA ASP A 53 -18.24 19.43 2.70
C ASP A 53 -17.60 20.81 2.53
N ALA A 54 -18.24 21.85 3.07
CA ALA A 54 -17.75 23.22 3.00
C ALA A 54 -16.39 23.39 3.68
N ALA A 55 -16.14 22.67 4.78
CA ALA A 55 -14.85 22.68 5.46
C ALA A 55 -13.76 22.04 4.60
N ILE A 56 -14.03 20.90 3.96
CA ILE A 56 -13.08 20.23 3.06
C ILE A 56 -12.78 21.13 1.85
N ASP A 57 -13.80 21.71 1.23
CA ASP A 57 -13.64 22.63 0.09
C ASP A 57 -12.82 23.86 0.49
N SER A 58 -13.02 24.41 1.70
CA SER A 58 -12.19 25.49 2.23
C SER A 58 -10.73 25.07 2.36
N ILE A 59 -10.45 23.88 2.90
CA ILE A 59 -9.08 23.36 3.04
C ILE A 59 -8.44 23.22 1.65
N LEU A 60 -9.12 22.61 0.68
CA LEU A 60 -8.59 22.46 -0.67
C LEU A 60 -8.24 23.82 -1.30
N LYS A 61 -9.08 24.82 -1.08
CA LYS A 61 -8.85 26.20 -1.55
C LYS A 61 -7.67 26.87 -0.84
N ASP A 62 -7.60 26.77 0.49
CA ASP A 62 -6.58 27.42 1.32
C ASP A 62 -5.17 26.86 1.01
N PHE A 63 -5.08 25.54 0.81
CA PHE A 63 -3.85 24.86 0.40
C PHE A 63 -3.54 24.98 -1.11
N LYS A 64 -4.43 25.63 -1.89
CA LYS A 64 -4.31 25.78 -3.34
C LYS A 64 -4.08 24.43 -4.04
N THR A 65 -4.78 23.40 -3.57
CA THR A 65 -4.63 22.04 -4.09
C THR A 65 -5.17 21.98 -5.52
N PRO A 66 -4.34 21.64 -6.53
CA PRO A 66 -4.79 21.58 -7.92
C PRO A 66 -5.66 20.35 -8.22
N GLY A 67 -5.59 19.34 -7.35
CA GLY A 67 -6.40 18.12 -7.42
C GLY A 67 -7.53 18.12 -6.39
N GLY A 68 -7.66 17.03 -5.65
CA GLY A 68 -8.68 16.88 -4.64
C GLY A 68 -8.43 15.70 -3.70
N VAL A 69 -9.46 15.29 -2.98
CA VAL A 69 -9.40 14.18 -2.02
C VAL A 69 -10.64 13.29 -2.13
N GLY A 70 -10.46 11.98 -1.97
CA GLY A 70 -11.54 11.05 -1.65
C GLY A 70 -11.59 10.83 -0.14
N VAL A 71 -12.76 10.91 0.46
CA VAL A 71 -12.97 10.71 1.90
C VAL A 71 -13.97 9.59 2.10
N ALA A 72 -13.59 8.60 2.91
CA ALA A 72 -14.48 7.54 3.38
C ALA A 72 -14.55 7.52 4.91
N VAL A 73 -15.77 7.37 5.45
CA VAL A 73 -16.05 7.26 6.88
C VAL A 73 -16.73 5.91 7.13
N VAL A 74 -16.11 5.08 7.96
CA VAL A 74 -16.65 3.77 8.36
C VAL A 74 -16.94 3.81 9.85
N ARG A 75 -18.20 3.63 10.24
CA ARG A 75 -18.62 3.69 11.65
C ARG A 75 -19.55 2.56 12.01
N LYS A 76 -19.41 2.03 13.22
CA LYS A 76 -20.34 1.05 13.75
C LYS A 76 -21.53 1.79 14.35
N THR A 77 -22.73 1.51 13.86
CA THR A 77 -23.98 2.01 14.43
C THR A 77 -24.55 0.95 15.39
N PRO A 78 -25.16 1.35 16.51
CA PRO A 78 -25.77 0.41 17.44
C PRO A 78 -26.83 -0.49 16.78
N ASP A 79 -27.61 0.08 15.84
CA ASP A 79 -28.82 -0.55 15.32
C ASP A 79 -28.70 -1.11 13.89
N ALA A 80 -27.74 -0.63 13.08
CA ALA A 80 -27.61 -0.98 11.66
C ALA A 80 -26.27 -1.64 11.30
N GLY A 81 -25.44 -2.01 12.29
CA GLY A 81 -24.16 -2.67 12.03
C GLY A 81 -23.07 -1.68 11.63
N TRP A 82 -22.56 -1.76 10.40
CA TRP A 82 -21.54 -0.83 9.88
C TRP A 82 -22.19 0.11 8.87
N ASN A 83 -22.04 1.41 9.10
CA ASN A 83 -22.38 2.46 8.14
C ASN A 83 -21.09 2.94 7.46
N VAL A 84 -21.15 3.12 6.14
CA VAL A 84 -20.05 3.62 5.32
C VAL A 84 -20.57 4.80 4.51
N GLU A 85 -19.79 5.87 4.50
CA GLU A 85 -20.02 7.08 3.71
C GLU A 85 -18.77 7.33 2.89
N ALA A 86 -18.87 7.59 1.58
CA ALA A 86 -17.73 7.91 0.74
C ALA A 86 -18.09 9.08 -0.18
N LYS A 87 -17.14 10.01 -0.39
CA LYS A 87 -17.34 11.17 -1.27
C LYS A 87 -16.02 11.68 -1.83
N GLY A 88 -16.06 12.16 -3.07
CA GLY A 88 -14.97 12.87 -3.73
C GLY A 88 -15.12 14.39 -3.66
N TYR A 89 -14.01 15.09 -3.48
CA TYR A 89 -13.93 16.56 -3.46
C TYR A 89 -12.83 17.04 -4.40
N GLY A 90 -13.05 18.13 -5.12
CA GLY A 90 -12.09 18.66 -6.09
C GLY A 90 -11.98 17.85 -7.38
N PHE A 91 -10.80 17.89 -8.00
CA PHE A 91 -10.58 17.36 -9.36
C PHE A 91 -9.55 16.22 -9.38
N ALA A 92 -9.87 15.15 -10.11
CA ALA A 92 -8.96 14.04 -10.36
C ALA A 92 -7.91 14.39 -11.43
N LYS A 93 -8.26 15.32 -12.33
CA LYS A 93 -7.44 15.72 -13.48
C LYS A 93 -7.50 17.22 -13.73
N LEU A 94 -6.48 17.71 -14.43
CA LEU A 94 -6.39 19.11 -14.87
C LEU A 94 -7.45 19.49 -15.92
N ASP A 95 -8.09 18.52 -16.57
CA ASP A 95 -9.18 18.76 -17.53
C ASP A 95 -10.53 19.08 -16.85
N GLY A 96 -10.58 19.10 -15.52
CA GLY A 96 -11.79 19.35 -14.74
C GLY A 96 -12.60 18.11 -14.41
N THR A 97 -12.10 16.90 -14.69
CA THR A 97 -12.70 15.65 -14.22
C THR A 97 -12.75 15.66 -12.68
N LYS A 98 -13.94 15.51 -12.11
CA LYS A 98 -14.14 15.49 -10.65
C LYS A 98 -13.66 14.18 -10.04
N ILE A 99 -13.24 14.24 -8.78
CA ILE A 99 -13.04 13.04 -7.97
C ILE A 99 -14.41 12.44 -7.63
N THR A 100 -14.49 11.12 -7.70
CA THR A 100 -15.63 10.30 -7.29
C THR A 100 -15.17 9.25 -6.29
N GLU A 101 -16.12 8.51 -5.73
CA GLU A 101 -15.86 7.36 -4.88
C GLU A 101 -15.09 6.23 -5.60
N GLU A 102 -15.03 6.28 -6.94
CA GLU A 102 -14.38 5.29 -7.79
C GLU A 102 -12.98 5.73 -8.27
N THR A 103 -12.54 6.94 -7.90
CA THR A 103 -11.25 7.46 -8.33
C THR A 103 -10.12 6.68 -7.66
N LEU A 104 -9.18 6.16 -8.47
CA LEU A 104 -8.00 5.47 -7.96
C LEU A 104 -6.92 6.46 -7.51
N PHE A 105 -6.31 6.20 -6.36
CA PHE A 105 -5.24 7.00 -5.79
C PHE A 105 -4.00 6.15 -5.53
N GLY A 106 -2.82 6.69 -5.84
CA GLY A 106 -1.56 6.25 -5.27
C GLY A 106 -1.59 6.48 -3.75
N ILE A 107 -1.65 5.40 -2.98
CA ILE A 107 -1.79 5.46 -1.51
C ILE A 107 -0.46 5.56 -0.74
N GLY A 108 0.66 5.52 -1.48
CA GLY A 108 2.01 5.69 -0.97
C GLY A 108 2.31 4.75 0.20
N SER A 109 2.73 5.31 1.33
CA SER A 109 3.19 4.54 2.49
C SER A 109 2.14 3.65 3.15
N ASN A 110 0.85 3.77 2.83
CA ASN A 110 -0.15 2.81 3.27
C ASN A 110 0.08 1.41 2.65
N SER A 111 0.86 1.31 1.56
CA SER A 111 1.20 0.04 0.89
C SER A 111 1.94 -0.91 1.82
N LYS A 112 2.68 -0.35 2.78
CA LYS A 112 3.46 -1.09 3.79
C LYS A 112 2.62 -2.09 4.58
N LEU A 113 1.33 -1.82 4.76
CA LEU A 113 0.44 -2.77 5.40
C LEU A 113 0.32 -4.07 4.59
N PHE A 114 0.29 -3.99 3.26
CA PHE A 114 0.14 -5.15 2.39
C PHE A 114 1.43 -5.99 2.36
N ASP A 115 2.60 -5.35 2.47
CA ASP A 115 3.87 -6.06 2.69
C ASP A 115 3.82 -6.87 4.00
N ILE A 116 3.28 -6.28 5.07
CA ILE A 116 3.13 -6.93 6.38
C ILE A 116 2.09 -8.07 6.31
N LEU A 117 0.94 -7.85 5.66
CA LEU A 117 -0.08 -8.88 5.47
C LEU A 117 0.46 -10.06 4.65
N ALA A 118 1.16 -9.78 3.54
CA ALA A 118 1.78 -10.81 2.72
C ALA A 118 2.81 -11.61 3.53
N THR A 119 3.65 -10.92 4.31
CA THR A 119 4.62 -11.58 5.19
C THR A 119 3.94 -12.42 6.27
N GLY A 120 2.86 -11.92 6.87
CA GLY A 120 2.06 -12.66 7.85
C GLY A 120 1.42 -13.92 7.27
N LEU A 121 0.96 -13.87 6.01
CA LEU A 121 0.42 -15.03 5.29
C LEU A 121 1.51 -16.06 5.00
N LEU A 122 2.72 -15.65 4.62
CA LEU A 122 3.87 -16.55 4.49
C LEU A 122 4.20 -17.24 5.82
N ILE A 123 4.28 -16.48 6.92
CA ILE A 123 4.53 -17.04 8.27
C ILE A 123 3.44 -18.03 8.68
N SER A 124 2.19 -17.78 8.29
CA SER A 124 1.05 -18.67 8.58
C SER A 124 0.99 -19.89 7.66
N ASN A 125 1.74 -19.89 6.55
CA ASN A 125 1.71 -20.95 5.55
C ASN A 125 2.50 -22.18 6.00
N LYS A 126 1.78 -23.20 6.48
CA LYS A 126 2.35 -24.46 6.96
C LYS A 126 2.98 -25.33 5.86
N SER A 127 2.76 -25.00 4.58
CA SER A 127 3.35 -25.73 3.45
C SER A 127 4.76 -25.25 3.12
N LEU A 128 5.20 -24.08 3.63
CA LEU A 128 6.59 -23.63 3.49
C LEU A 128 7.52 -24.50 4.34
N SER A 129 8.59 -24.99 3.72
CA SER A 129 9.62 -25.79 4.38
C SER A 129 11.03 -25.33 3.98
N PRO A 130 11.87 -24.89 4.94
CA PRO A 130 11.51 -24.63 6.34
C PRO A 130 10.49 -23.48 6.44
N GLY A 131 9.60 -23.56 7.42
CA GLY A 131 8.72 -22.43 7.74
C GLY A 131 9.51 -21.22 8.25
N ILE A 132 8.91 -20.03 8.16
CA ILE A 132 9.51 -18.78 8.66
C ILE A 132 8.68 -18.20 9.81
N SER A 133 9.29 -17.29 10.58
CA SER A 133 8.65 -16.57 11.68
C SER A 133 9.11 -15.11 11.70
N TRP A 134 8.46 -14.28 12.51
CA TRP A 134 8.89 -12.89 12.73
C TRP A 134 10.35 -12.76 13.21
N LYS A 135 10.90 -13.82 13.83
CA LYS A 135 12.29 -13.87 14.30
C LYS A 135 13.26 -14.43 13.27
N THR A 136 12.79 -14.88 12.11
CA THR A 136 13.66 -15.36 11.03
C THR A 136 14.52 -14.21 10.54
N LYS A 137 15.82 -14.47 10.38
CA LYS A 137 16.79 -13.50 9.87
C LYS A 137 16.58 -13.28 8.38
N ILE A 138 16.64 -12.04 7.92
CA ILE A 138 16.51 -11.75 6.48
C ILE A 138 17.65 -12.43 5.70
N ALA A 139 18.86 -12.45 6.27
CA ALA A 139 20.03 -13.10 5.69
C ALA A 139 19.87 -14.61 5.44
N SER A 140 18.92 -15.30 6.08
CA SER A 140 18.64 -16.72 5.81
C SER A 140 17.61 -16.94 4.71
N ILE A 141 17.01 -15.87 4.18
CA ILE A 141 15.96 -15.93 3.15
C ILE A 141 16.46 -15.29 1.86
N VAL A 142 17.02 -14.08 1.94
CA VAL A 142 17.31 -13.22 0.79
C VAL A 142 18.81 -13.28 0.46
N PRO A 143 19.24 -13.91 -0.66
CA PRO A 143 20.65 -14.10 -0.97
C PRO A 143 21.45 -12.81 -1.17
N GLU A 144 20.82 -11.76 -1.70
CA GLU A 144 21.45 -10.48 -2.01
C GLU A 144 21.57 -9.56 -0.78
N TRP A 145 20.93 -9.94 0.33
CA TRP A 145 20.85 -9.15 1.56
C TRP A 145 22.23 -8.93 2.18
N GLN A 146 22.58 -7.65 2.31
CA GLN A 146 23.68 -7.21 3.17
C GLN A 146 23.49 -5.74 3.54
N LEU A 147 23.82 -5.39 4.78
CA LEU A 147 23.92 -4.00 5.23
C LEU A 147 25.39 -3.63 5.48
N MET A 148 25.70 -2.34 5.44
CA MET A 148 27.04 -1.86 5.78
C MET A 148 27.43 -2.16 7.24
N ASP A 149 26.47 -2.06 8.18
CA ASP A 149 26.68 -2.47 9.57
C ASP A 149 26.66 -4.02 9.65
N PRO A 150 27.75 -4.66 10.12
CA PRO A 150 27.85 -6.12 10.13
C PRO A 150 26.90 -6.78 11.13
N ILE A 151 26.57 -6.12 12.25
CA ILE A 151 25.62 -6.63 13.24
C ILE A 151 24.21 -6.56 12.66
N ALA A 152 23.82 -5.41 12.10
CA ALA A 152 22.53 -5.27 11.46
C ALA A 152 22.39 -6.24 10.28
N SER A 153 23.44 -6.41 9.46
CA SER A 153 23.44 -7.34 8.35
C SER A 153 23.20 -8.79 8.77
N ALA A 154 23.81 -9.23 9.88
CA ALA A 154 23.72 -10.61 10.37
C ALA A 154 22.47 -10.88 11.22
N GLU A 155 21.96 -9.89 11.94
CA GLU A 155 20.96 -10.07 13.00
C GLU A 155 19.59 -9.49 12.69
N THR A 156 19.42 -8.74 11.58
CA THR A 156 18.11 -8.21 11.17
C THR A 156 17.13 -9.35 10.92
N THR A 157 16.06 -9.37 11.71
CA THR A 157 14.91 -10.24 11.54
C THR A 157 13.80 -9.55 10.73
N ILE A 158 12.81 -10.32 10.28
CA ILE A 158 11.58 -9.79 9.68
C ILE A 158 10.93 -8.74 10.61
N LEU A 159 10.88 -9.00 11.92
CA LEU A 159 10.36 -8.05 12.91
C LEU A 159 11.18 -6.77 13.00
N ASP A 160 12.51 -6.85 12.86
CA ASP A 160 13.37 -5.67 12.86
C ASP A 160 13.12 -4.79 11.64
N ALA A 161 12.98 -5.41 10.46
CA ALA A 161 12.69 -4.73 9.21
C ALA A 161 11.36 -3.97 9.26
N MET A 162 10.27 -4.63 9.68
CA MET A 162 8.95 -3.99 9.80
C MET A 162 8.86 -2.94 10.91
N SER A 163 9.74 -3.02 11.92
CA SER A 163 9.72 -2.12 13.08
C SER A 163 10.68 -0.94 12.94
N HIS A 164 11.26 -0.72 11.75
CA HIS A 164 12.12 0.42 11.46
C HIS A 164 13.32 0.56 12.41
N ARG A 165 13.98 -0.56 12.77
CA ARG A 165 15.02 -0.57 13.82
C ARG A 165 16.34 -1.21 13.39
N THR A 166 16.66 -1.12 12.11
CA THR A 166 17.89 -1.72 11.55
C THR A 166 19.12 -0.82 11.66
N GLY A 167 18.97 0.44 12.07
CA GLY A 167 20.03 1.45 12.10
C GLY A 167 20.29 2.14 10.75
N LEU A 168 19.65 1.64 9.68
CA LEU A 168 19.66 2.24 8.35
C LEU A 168 18.55 3.31 8.24
N PRO A 169 18.87 4.60 8.03
CA PRO A 169 17.89 5.65 7.86
C PRO A 169 17.27 5.62 6.46
N ARG A 170 16.42 6.61 6.16
CA ARG A 170 15.99 6.88 4.78
C ARG A 170 17.19 7.14 3.88
N HIS A 171 17.15 6.52 2.71
CA HIS A 171 18.07 6.76 1.59
C HIS A 171 17.24 6.80 0.31
N ASP A 172 16.22 7.66 0.26
CA ASP A 172 15.23 7.68 -0.83
C ASP A 172 15.80 8.27 -2.15
N LEU A 173 17.04 8.77 -2.14
CA LEU A 173 17.70 9.36 -3.30
C LEU A 173 18.81 8.47 -3.87
N ILE A 174 18.82 7.17 -3.54
CA ILE A 174 19.76 6.24 -4.16
C ILE A 174 19.48 6.15 -5.66
N LEU A 175 20.52 5.82 -6.43
CA LEU A 175 20.36 5.62 -7.87
C LEU A 175 19.29 4.55 -8.14
N PRO A 176 18.41 4.77 -9.15
CA PRO A 176 17.38 3.81 -9.50
C PRO A 176 17.98 2.42 -9.74
N ALA A 177 17.34 1.41 -9.17
CA ALA A 177 17.63 0.01 -9.46
C ALA A 177 16.69 -0.48 -10.57
N GLU A 178 17.17 -1.41 -11.39
CA GLU A 178 16.33 -2.01 -12.44
C GLU A 178 15.39 -3.09 -11.87
N THR A 179 15.79 -3.69 -10.74
CA THR A 179 15.04 -4.76 -10.09
C THR A 179 15.08 -4.61 -8.56
N VAL A 180 14.11 -5.21 -7.89
CA VAL A 180 14.08 -5.30 -6.41
C VAL A 180 15.33 -6.00 -5.86
N SER A 181 15.82 -7.04 -6.53
CA SER A 181 17.05 -7.75 -6.15
C SER A 181 18.28 -6.82 -6.19
N ASP A 182 18.42 -6.00 -7.25
CA ASP A 182 19.50 -5.02 -7.38
C ASP A 182 19.38 -3.90 -6.31
N GLU A 183 18.16 -3.44 -6.00
CA GLU A 183 17.94 -2.48 -4.91
C GLU A 183 18.41 -3.04 -3.56
N ILE A 184 18.03 -4.28 -3.25
CA ILE A 184 18.44 -4.97 -2.03
C ILE A 184 19.96 -5.16 -2.00
N HIS A 185 20.57 -5.53 -3.13
CA HIS A 185 22.01 -5.69 -3.23
C HIS A 185 22.74 -4.38 -2.88
N ARG A 186 22.23 -3.23 -3.33
CA ARG A 186 22.85 -1.92 -3.11
C ARG A 186 22.81 -1.44 -1.65
N LEU A 187 21.96 -2.02 -0.79
CA LEU A 187 21.85 -1.64 0.62
C LEU A 187 23.18 -1.76 1.39
N ARG A 188 24.08 -2.64 0.95
CA ARG A 188 25.43 -2.81 1.51
C ARG A 188 26.31 -1.56 1.43
N TYR A 189 25.99 -0.63 0.54
CA TYR A 189 26.75 0.61 0.34
C TYR A 189 26.15 1.80 1.09
N LEU A 190 25.02 1.62 1.77
CA LEU A 190 24.34 2.69 2.47
C LEU A 190 24.81 2.81 3.91
N LYS A 191 25.20 4.02 4.30
CA LYS A 191 25.73 4.29 5.65
C LYS A 191 24.59 4.23 6.69
N PRO A 192 24.77 3.51 7.82
CA PRO A 192 23.88 3.61 8.95
C PRO A 192 24.06 4.98 9.63
N SER A 193 23.07 5.40 10.42
CA SER A 193 23.15 6.63 11.22
C SER A 193 23.10 6.40 12.73
N THR A 194 22.82 5.17 13.14
CA THR A 194 22.72 4.70 14.53
C THR A 194 22.98 3.20 14.53
N GLY A 195 23.28 2.63 15.69
CA GLY A 195 23.49 1.20 15.86
C GLY A 195 22.20 0.38 15.64
N PHE A 196 22.39 -0.92 15.40
CA PHE A 196 21.30 -1.87 15.26
C PHE A 196 20.39 -1.87 16.51
N ARG A 197 19.07 -1.71 16.31
CA ARG A 197 18.03 -1.61 17.35
C ARG A 197 18.15 -0.44 18.33
N GLU A 198 19.06 0.51 18.09
CA GLU A 198 19.28 1.64 18.99
C GLU A 198 18.15 2.68 18.89
N HIS A 199 17.71 3.01 17.67
CA HIS A 199 16.63 3.96 17.42
C HIS A 199 15.62 3.46 16.37
N TRP A 200 14.40 3.99 16.48
CA TRP A 200 13.40 3.87 15.42
C TRP A 200 13.71 4.89 14.33
N GLN A 201 13.80 4.43 13.07
CA GLN A 201 14.08 5.26 11.91
C GLN A 201 13.25 4.79 10.71
N TYR A 202 12.29 5.61 10.30
CA TYR A 202 11.49 5.33 9.11
C TYR A 202 12.38 5.02 7.91
N ASN A 203 12.12 3.91 7.23
CA ASN A 203 12.96 3.40 6.15
C ASN A 203 12.10 2.62 5.14
N ASN A 204 12.11 3.05 3.87
CA ASN A 204 11.39 2.38 2.78
C ASN A 204 12.07 1.09 2.31
N HIS A 205 13.40 1.03 2.36
CA HIS A 205 14.20 -0.10 1.87
C HIS A 205 13.86 -1.42 2.58
N MET A 206 13.53 -1.35 3.87
CA MET A 206 13.11 -2.54 4.62
C MET A 206 11.77 -3.09 4.12
N TYR A 207 10.90 -2.25 3.56
CA TYR A 207 9.63 -2.70 2.97
C TYR A 207 9.83 -3.24 1.55
N THR A 208 10.77 -2.70 0.78
CA THR A 208 11.24 -3.33 -0.47
C THR A 208 11.77 -4.75 -0.22
N VAL A 209 12.50 -4.95 0.88
CA VAL A 209 12.98 -6.28 1.30
C VAL A 209 11.81 -7.20 1.68
N LEU A 210 10.79 -6.70 2.39
CA LEU A 210 9.61 -7.48 2.74
C LEU A 210 8.78 -7.88 1.50
N SER A 211 8.64 -7.00 0.51
CA SER A 211 7.94 -7.33 -0.74
C SER A 211 8.69 -8.38 -1.57
N TYR A 212 9.98 -8.58 -1.33
CA TYR A 212 10.78 -9.61 -1.98
C TYR A 212 10.62 -11.01 -1.35
N LEU A 213 10.02 -11.13 -0.15
CA LEU A 213 9.87 -12.43 0.51
C LEU A 213 8.92 -13.40 -0.23
N PRO A 214 7.73 -13.00 -0.71
CA PRO A 214 6.86 -13.91 -1.44
C PRO A 214 7.51 -14.55 -2.69
N PRO A 215 8.14 -13.80 -3.62
CA PRO A 215 8.76 -14.42 -4.79
C PRO A 215 9.92 -15.34 -4.40
N VAL A 216 10.74 -14.99 -3.40
CA VAL A 216 11.86 -15.83 -2.95
C VAL A 216 11.38 -17.14 -2.33
N LEU A 217 10.32 -17.11 -1.51
CA LEU A 217 9.87 -18.27 -0.74
C LEU A 217 8.85 -19.15 -1.48
N THR A 218 8.15 -18.60 -2.48
CA THR A 218 7.04 -19.30 -3.16
C THR A 218 7.20 -19.38 -4.68
N GLY A 219 8.09 -18.59 -5.28
CA GLY A 219 8.18 -18.42 -6.73
C GLY A 219 7.06 -17.56 -7.34
N ILE A 220 6.12 -17.05 -6.54
CA ILE A 220 5.00 -16.23 -7.01
C ILE A 220 5.41 -14.75 -6.99
N PRO A 221 5.25 -13.99 -8.09
CA PRO A 221 5.50 -12.54 -8.09
C PRO A 221 4.72 -11.82 -7.00
N PHE A 222 5.29 -10.75 -6.43
CA PHE A 222 4.70 -10.05 -5.29
C PHE A 222 3.29 -9.54 -5.59
N GLU A 223 3.09 -8.93 -6.76
CA GLU A 223 1.82 -8.38 -7.22
C GLU A 223 0.75 -9.46 -7.35
N THR A 224 1.11 -10.61 -7.92
CA THR A 224 0.24 -11.79 -8.01
C THR A 224 -0.08 -12.32 -6.62
N TYR A 225 0.92 -12.43 -5.73
CA TYR A 225 0.71 -12.91 -4.38
C TYR A 225 -0.26 -12.03 -3.59
N VAL A 226 -0.07 -10.70 -3.63
CA VAL A 226 -0.99 -9.77 -2.97
C VAL A 226 -2.39 -9.84 -3.59
N THR A 227 -2.49 -9.92 -4.92
CA THR A 227 -3.77 -10.03 -5.61
C THR A 227 -4.52 -11.30 -5.21
N ASP A 228 -3.85 -12.44 -5.21
CA ASP A 228 -4.46 -13.75 -5.02
C ASP A 228 -4.78 -14.06 -3.56
N PHE A 229 -3.91 -13.65 -2.64
CA PHE A 229 -4.01 -14.04 -1.23
C PHE A 229 -4.53 -12.91 -0.33
N ILE A 230 -4.61 -11.67 -0.80
CA ILE A 230 -5.11 -10.52 -0.01
C ILE A 230 -6.29 -9.86 -0.72
N LEU A 231 -6.09 -9.31 -1.92
CA LEU A 231 -7.10 -8.47 -2.57
C LEU A 231 -8.33 -9.27 -2.97
N ARG A 232 -8.16 -10.38 -3.69
CA ARG A 232 -9.30 -11.21 -4.15
C ARG A 232 -10.10 -11.82 -3.00
N PRO A 233 -9.49 -12.43 -1.96
CA PRO A 233 -10.25 -12.98 -0.83
C PRO A 233 -10.99 -11.91 -0.01
N LEU A 234 -10.47 -10.68 0.02
CA LEU A 234 -11.14 -9.55 0.67
C LEU A 234 -12.20 -8.89 -0.23
N GLY A 235 -12.27 -9.29 -1.51
CA GLY A 235 -13.11 -8.64 -2.50
C GLY A 235 -12.68 -7.19 -2.73
N MET A 236 -11.41 -6.94 -2.99
CA MET A 236 -10.87 -5.63 -3.36
C MET A 236 -10.56 -5.59 -4.86
N SER A 237 -11.58 -5.67 -5.72
CA SER A 237 -11.40 -5.76 -7.18
C SER A 237 -11.01 -4.43 -7.82
N SER A 238 -11.20 -3.31 -7.12
CA SER A 238 -10.78 -1.97 -7.54
C SER A 238 -9.45 -1.54 -6.89
N SER A 239 -8.57 -2.50 -6.62
CA SER A 239 -7.23 -2.27 -6.05
C SER A 239 -6.20 -3.06 -6.84
N THR A 240 -5.02 -2.48 -7.05
CA THR A 240 -3.98 -3.08 -7.90
C THR A 240 -2.57 -2.68 -7.47
N CYS A 241 -1.61 -3.57 -7.73
CA CYS A 241 -0.17 -3.31 -7.63
C CYS A 241 0.46 -2.94 -8.99
N ALA A 242 -0.33 -2.90 -10.07
CA ALA A 242 0.19 -2.72 -11.42
C ALA A 242 0.66 -1.28 -11.66
N GLU A 243 1.83 -1.14 -12.29
CA GLU A 243 2.43 0.14 -12.67
C GLU A 243 1.62 0.85 -13.79
N LYS A 244 1.06 0.06 -14.71
CA LYS A 244 0.03 0.51 -15.65
C LYS A 244 -1.32 0.03 -15.16
N ILE A 245 -2.22 0.97 -14.88
CA ILE A 245 -3.64 0.66 -14.64
C ILE A 245 -4.18 0.09 -15.96
N PRO A 246 -4.51 -1.21 -16.05
CA PRO A 246 -5.08 -1.78 -17.26
C PRO A 246 -6.41 -1.09 -17.57
N SER A 247 -6.76 -0.90 -18.84
CA SER A 247 -8.14 -0.58 -19.17
C SER A 247 -9.02 -1.76 -18.73
N LEU A 248 -10.19 -1.50 -18.13
CA LEU A 248 -11.04 -2.53 -17.53
C LEU A 248 -11.42 -3.71 -18.46
N THR A 249 -11.22 -3.59 -19.77
CA THR A 249 -11.39 -4.66 -20.75
C THR A 249 -10.48 -5.88 -20.54
N GLU A 250 -9.46 -5.79 -19.70
CA GLU A 250 -8.48 -6.86 -19.46
C GLU A 250 -8.73 -7.67 -18.17
N PHE A 251 -9.72 -7.30 -17.35
CA PHE A 251 -10.11 -8.14 -16.22
C PHE A 251 -11.02 -9.28 -16.70
N PRO A 252 -10.81 -10.53 -16.24
CA PRO A 252 -11.74 -11.61 -16.55
C PRO A 252 -13.11 -11.26 -15.99
N LYS A 253 -14.10 -11.13 -16.89
CA LYS A 253 -15.51 -10.98 -16.55
C LYS A 253 -15.94 -12.24 -15.78
N SER A 254 -16.45 -12.06 -14.56
CA SER A 254 -17.06 -13.13 -13.77
C SER A 254 -18.33 -13.66 -14.42
#